data_AF-A0A091E3S0-F1
#
_entry.id   AF-A0A091E3S0-F1
#
_cell.length_a   1.000
_cell.length_b   1.000
_cell.length_c   1.000
_cell.angle_alpha   90.00
_cell.angle_beta   90.00
_cell.angle_gamma   90.00
#
_symmetry.space_group_name_H-M   'P 1'
#
loop_
_entity.id
_entity.type
_entity.pdbx_description
1 polymer ?
#
loop_
_entity_poly.entity_id
_entity_poly.type
_entity_poly.pdbx_seq_one_letter_code
_entity_poly.pdbx_strand_id
1 'polypeptide(L)'
;QVLECLDLSECGRRMLQIMSRHLQSECRERRRLALRGLVVLSDDAVIAEYMCSLSPRLVELLRDADVEVVEMTLSVLTHILQDKEILVSSTTAPKLAEALVPLFKNDNSRVQLLSIHLFRKVMELVVKKGKKSLKAIVRQSLFSLLIYCHDE
;
A
#
# COMPACT_ATOMS: atom_id res chain seq x y z
N GLN A 1 -29.43 -27.64 4.74
CA GLN A 1 -29.22 -26.34 5.37
C GLN A 1 -28.06 -26.50 6.35
N VAL A 2 -26.81 -26.20 5.97
CA VAL A 2 -25.62 -26.46 6.84
C VAL A 2 -24.59 -25.32 6.82
N LEU A 3 -24.94 -24.15 6.27
CA LEU A 3 -24.15 -22.95 6.47
C LEU A 3 -25.08 -21.90 7.05
N GLU A 4 -25.35 -22.02 8.36
CA GLU A 4 -25.67 -20.84 9.16
C GLU A 4 -24.61 -19.79 8.82
N CYS A 5 -25.06 -18.62 8.36
CA CYS A 5 -24.20 -17.50 7.98
C CYS A 5 -23.09 -17.32 9.01
N LEU A 6 -21.88 -17.78 8.68
CA LEU A 6 -20.67 -17.30 9.32
C LEU A 6 -20.72 -15.79 9.22
N ASP A 7 -20.70 -15.11 10.35
CA ASP A 7 -20.59 -13.66 10.37
C ASP A 7 -19.30 -13.29 9.64
N LEU A 8 -19.45 -12.84 8.39
CA LEU A 8 -18.38 -12.48 7.49
C LEU A 8 -17.49 -11.41 8.12
N SER A 9 -18.03 -10.60 9.04
CA SER A 9 -17.28 -9.56 9.76
C SER A 9 -16.31 -10.14 10.80
N GLU A 10 -16.72 -11.16 11.57
CA GLU A 10 -15.84 -11.80 12.56
C GLU A 10 -14.78 -12.66 11.87
N CYS A 11 -15.20 -13.42 10.84
CA CYS A 11 -14.29 -14.22 10.03
C CYS A 11 -13.23 -13.34 9.36
N GLY A 12 -13.65 -12.21 8.75
CA GLY A 12 -12.77 -11.22 8.16
C GLY A 12 -11.76 -10.65 9.16
N ARG A 13 -12.22 -10.28 10.36
CA ARG A 13 -11.32 -9.74 11.41
C ARG A 13 -10.27 -10.76 11.84
N ARG A 14 -10.66 -12.02 12.07
CA ARG A 14 -9.74 -13.11 12.44
C ARG A 14 -8.73 -13.37 11.32
N MET A 15 -9.18 -13.39 10.07
CA MET A 15 -8.30 -13.50 8.90
C MET A 15 -7.27 -12.37 8.87
N LEU A 16 -7.68 -11.12 9.03
CA LEU A 16 -6.77 -9.97 9.02
C LEU A 16 -5.74 -10.02 10.16
N GLN A 17 -6.12 -10.52 11.34
CA GLN A 17 -5.16 -10.76 12.44
C GLN A 17 -4.12 -11.82 12.09
N ILE A 18 -4.52 -12.89 11.40
CA ILE A 18 -3.60 -13.93 10.93
C ILE A 18 -2.66 -13.35 9.87
N MET A 19 -3.20 -12.61 8.89
CA MET A 19 -2.41 -11.94 7.86
C MET A 19 -1.40 -10.97 8.48
N SER A 20 -1.82 -10.13 9.42
CA SER A 20 -0.93 -9.20 10.14
C SER A 20 0.24 -9.90 10.82
N ARG A 21 0.01 -11.06 11.46
CA ARG A 21 1.07 -11.87 12.08
C ARG A 21 2.03 -12.45 11.05
N HIS A 22 1.54 -12.91 9.90
CA HIS A 22 2.39 -13.43 8.84
C HIS A 22 3.22 -12.35 8.15
N LEU A 23 2.66 -11.15 7.96
CA LEU A 23 3.38 -9.98 7.43
C LEU A 23 4.53 -9.54 8.34
N GLN A 24 4.45 -9.77 9.65
CA GLN A 24 5.51 -9.45 10.62
C GLN A 24 6.55 -10.57 10.77
N SER A 25 6.40 -11.69 10.06
CA SER A 25 7.34 -12.80 10.22
C SER A 25 8.68 -12.48 9.59
N GLU A 26 9.78 -12.82 10.29
CA GLU A 26 11.14 -12.82 9.71
C GLU A 26 11.26 -13.77 8.49
N CYS A 27 10.41 -14.80 8.43
CA CYS A 27 10.35 -15.72 7.30
C CYS A 27 9.74 -15.03 6.07
N ARG A 28 10.60 -14.76 5.08
CA ARG A 28 10.23 -14.19 3.78
C ARG A 28 9.04 -14.88 3.13
N GLU A 29 9.05 -16.22 3.08
CA GLU A 29 7.98 -16.99 2.44
C GLU A 29 6.62 -16.83 3.15
N ARG A 30 6.60 -16.61 4.47
CA ARG A 30 5.36 -16.30 5.18
C ARG A 30 4.83 -14.92 4.81
N ARG A 31 5.71 -13.91 4.69
CA ARG A 31 5.31 -12.57 4.22
C ARG A 31 4.76 -12.64 2.79
N ARG A 32 5.45 -13.34 1.89
CA ARG A 32 5.00 -13.56 0.50
C ARG A 32 3.65 -14.24 0.44
N LEU A 33 3.48 -15.35 1.16
CA LEU A 33 2.22 -16.10 1.15
C LEU A 33 1.04 -15.24 1.64
N ALA A 34 1.24 -14.49 2.72
CA ALA A 34 0.23 -13.56 3.22
C ALA A 34 -0.11 -12.50 2.17
N LEU A 35 0.91 -11.86 1.57
CA LEU A 35 0.70 -10.84 0.54
C LEU A 35 0.00 -11.38 -0.71
N ARG A 36 0.33 -12.60 -1.17
CA ARG A 36 -0.39 -13.22 -2.30
C ARG A 36 -1.88 -13.38 -1.99
N GLY A 37 -2.21 -13.83 -0.79
CA GLY A 37 -3.60 -13.89 -0.33
C GLY A 37 -4.25 -12.50 -0.31
N LEU A 38 -3.56 -11.50 0.24
CA LEU A 38 -4.06 -10.12 0.32
C LEU A 38 -4.26 -9.50 -1.06
N VAL A 39 -3.39 -9.75 -2.05
CA VAL A 39 -3.56 -9.26 -3.43
C VAL A 39 -4.87 -9.76 -4.02
N VAL A 40 -5.13 -11.06 -3.93
CA VAL A 40 -6.38 -11.66 -4.45
C VAL A 40 -7.60 -11.11 -3.73
N LEU A 41 -7.52 -10.99 -2.40
CA LEU A 41 -8.64 -10.51 -1.58
C LEU A 41 -8.95 -9.03 -1.79
N SER A 42 -7.92 -8.21 -2.05
CA SER A 42 -8.07 -6.76 -2.22
C SER A 42 -8.76 -6.34 -3.52
N ASP A 43 -8.94 -7.25 -4.49
CA ASP A 43 -9.67 -6.96 -5.72
C ASP A 43 -11.18 -6.71 -5.45
N ASP A 44 -11.70 -7.27 -4.35
CA ASP A 44 -13.04 -6.97 -3.85
C ASP A 44 -13.03 -5.73 -2.96
N ALA A 45 -13.79 -4.70 -3.35
CA ALA A 45 -13.83 -3.41 -2.65
C ALA A 45 -14.31 -3.53 -1.19
N VAL A 46 -15.26 -4.43 -0.90
CA VAL A 46 -15.77 -4.65 0.46
C VAL A 46 -14.68 -5.27 1.33
N ILE A 47 -13.92 -6.23 0.79
CA ILE A 47 -12.82 -6.85 1.51
C ILE A 47 -11.66 -5.84 1.70
N ALA A 48 -11.37 -5.03 0.68
CA ALA A 48 -10.33 -4.00 0.72
C ALA A 48 -10.56 -2.95 1.84
N GLU A 49 -11.82 -2.58 2.11
CA GLU A 49 -12.16 -1.67 3.20
C GLU A 49 -11.68 -2.21 4.55
N TYR A 50 -11.94 -3.49 4.85
CA TYR A 50 -11.50 -4.12 6.10
C TYR A 50 -9.96 -4.18 6.22
N MET A 51 -9.25 -4.23 5.10
CA MET A 51 -7.79 -4.25 5.05
C MET A 51 -7.14 -2.91 5.43
N CYS A 52 -7.89 -1.81 5.54
CA CYS A 52 -7.36 -0.51 5.99
C CYS A 52 -6.58 -0.62 7.31
N SER A 53 -6.98 -1.53 8.21
CA SER A 53 -6.30 -1.82 9.48
C SER A 53 -4.86 -2.34 9.31
N LEU A 54 -4.52 -2.91 8.15
CA LEU A 54 -3.18 -3.41 7.82
C LEU A 54 -2.27 -2.31 7.25
N SER A 55 -2.80 -1.14 6.88
CA SER A 55 -2.06 -0.08 6.20
C SER A 55 -0.72 0.28 6.87
N PRO A 56 -0.61 0.42 8.21
CA PRO A 56 0.68 0.72 8.83
C PRO A 56 1.75 -0.33 8.53
N ARG A 57 1.38 -1.62 8.53
CA ARG A 57 2.30 -2.73 8.25
C ARG A 57 2.66 -2.81 6.78
N LEU A 58 1.68 -2.58 5.90
CA LEU A 58 1.93 -2.49 4.47
C LEU A 58 2.89 -1.34 4.13
N VAL A 59 2.74 -0.16 4.75
CA VAL A 59 3.66 0.96 4.55
C VAL A 59 5.09 0.61 4.98
N GLU A 60 5.27 -0.16 6.05
CA GLU A 60 6.60 -0.63 6.47
C GLU A 60 7.23 -1.58 5.45
N LEU A 61 6.43 -2.48 4.85
CA LEU A 61 6.88 -3.46 3.85
C LEU A 61 7.30 -2.83 2.51
N LEU A 62 6.99 -1.57 2.26
CA LEU A 62 7.54 -0.82 1.11
C LEU A 62 9.08 -0.68 1.18
N ARG A 63 9.69 -0.92 2.34
CA ARG A 63 11.14 -0.90 2.56
C ARG A 63 11.76 -2.31 2.62
N ASP A 64 11.00 -3.36 2.34
CA ASP A 64 11.53 -4.72 2.33
C ASP A 64 12.59 -4.86 1.22
N ALA A 65 13.62 -5.66 1.48
CA ALA A 65 14.68 -5.95 0.51
C ALA A 65 14.19 -6.87 -0.62
N ASP A 66 13.08 -7.57 -0.40
CA ASP A 66 12.47 -8.45 -1.38
C ASP A 66 11.53 -7.69 -2.33
N VAL A 67 11.95 -7.57 -3.59
CA VAL A 67 11.21 -6.86 -4.64
C VAL A 67 9.79 -7.40 -4.82
N GLU A 68 9.58 -8.71 -4.67
CA GLU A 68 8.25 -9.32 -4.81
C GLU A 68 7.33 -8.85 -3.68
N VAL A 69 7.85 -8.74 -2.45
CA VAL A 69 7.13 -8.22 -1.29
C VAL A 69 6.74 -6.77 -1.51
N VAL A 70 7.66 -5.94 -2.01
CA VAL A 70 7.38 -4.53 -2.31
C VAL A 70 6.31 -4.40 -3.40
N GLU A 71 6.42 -5.15 -4.50
CA GLU A 71 5.46 -5.13 -5.61
C GLU A 71 4.04 -5.51 -5.17
N MET A 72 3.89 -6.61 -4.42
CA MET A 72 2.59 -7.04 -3.90
C MET A 72 2.03 -6.04 -2.89
N THR A 73 2.89 -5.45 -2.05
CA THR A 73 2.48 -4.43 -1.08
C THR A 73 1.93 -3.18 -1.78
N LEU A 74 2.60 -2.71 -2.84
CA LEU A 74 2.12 -1.60 -3.67
C LEU A 74 0.76 -1.91 -4.30
N SER A 75 0.57 -3.15 -4.78
CA SER A 75 -0.69 -3.59 -5.38
C SER A 75 -1.84 -3.57 -4.37
N VAL A 76 -1.63 -4.16 -3.19
CA VAL A 76 -2.64 -4.17 -2.10
C VAL A 76 -2.99 -2.75 -1.66
N LEU A 77 -2.01 -1.87 -1.45
CA LEU A 77 -2.27 -0.47 -1.09
C LEU A 77 -3.03 0.30 -2.18
N THR A 78 -2.77 0.00 -3.45
CA THR A 78 -3.47 0.61 -4.59
C THR A 78 -4.94 0.22 -4.62
N HIS A 79 -5.24 -1.05 -4.34
CA HIS A 79 -6.60 -1.56 -4.24
C HIS A 79 -7.34 -1.01 -3.02
N ILE A 80 -6.69 -0.97 -1.84
CA ILE A 80 -7.27 -0.33 -0.63
C ILE A 80 -7.63 1.13 -0.92
N LEU A 81 -6.78 1.86 -1.64
CA LEU A 81 -7.06 3.26 -2.01
C LEU A 81 -7.87 3.40 -3.31
N GLN A 82 -8.43 2.33 -3.86
CA GLN A 82 -9.26 2.40 -5.07
C GLN A 82 -10.65 2.96 -4.80
N ASP A 83 -11.18 2.67 -3.63
CA ASP A 83 -12.41 3.29 -3.17
C ASP A 83 -12.16 4.79 -2.92
N LYS A 84 -12.90 5.63 -3.63
CA LYS A 84 -12.80 7.10 -3.53
C LYS A 84 -13.43 7.65 -2.26
N GLU A 85 -14.23 6.84 -1.55
CA GLU A 85 -14.75 7.18 -0.23
C GLU A 85 -13.63 7.11 0.84
N ILE A 86 -12.57 6.35 0.57
CA ILE A 86 -11.41 6.26 1.46
C ILE A 86 -10.53 7.50 1.29
N LEU A 87 -10.58 8.37 2.30
CA LEU A 87 -9.72 9.54 2.39
C LEU A 87 -8.43 9.22 3.14
N VAL A 88 -7.30 9.68 2.59
CA VAL A 88 -6.02 9.57 3.30
C VAL A 88 -5.92 10.72 4.29
N SER A 89 -5.73 10.38 5.57
CA SER A 89 -5.62 11.38 6.64
C SER A 89 -4.42 12.31 6.42
N SER A 90 -4.49 13.51 7.01
CA SER A 90 -3.38 14.47 6.94
C SER A 90 -2.10 13.97 7.62
N THR A 91 -2.18 12.95 8.47
CA THR A 91 -1.03 12.34 9.17
C THR A 91 -0.48 11.12 8.44
N THR A 92 -1.32 10.37 7.74
CA THR A 92 -0.92 9.16 7.01
C THR A 92 -0.39 9.48 5.62
N ALA A 93 -0.99 10.44 4.91
CA ALA A 93 -0.59 10.83 3.56
C ALA A 93 0.89 11.15 3.41
N PRO A 94 1.51 12.02 4.25
CA PRO A 94 2.94 12.31 4.11
C PRO A 94 3.82 11.08 4.36
N LYS A 95 3.49 10.23 5.35
CA LYS A 95 4.27 9.01 5.64
C LYS A 95 4.28 8.03 4.48
N LEU A 96 3.10 7.80 3.89
CA LEU A 96 2.99 6.93 2.72
C LEU A 96 3.71 7.55 1.51
N ALA A 97 3.52 8.86 1.27
CA ALA A 97 4.20 9.56 0.19
C ALA A 97 5.74 9.47 0.32
N GLU A 98 6.29 9.71 1.51
CA GLU A 98 7.71 9.60 1.82
C GLU A 98 8.25 8.17 1.63
N ALA A 99 7.47 7.15 1.98
CA ALA A 99 7.86 5.75 1.77
C ALA A 99 7.90 5.37 0.28
N LEU A 100 7.12 6.05 -0.58
CA LEU A 100 7.06 5.78 -2.01
C LEU A 100 8.18 6.46 -2.80
N VAL A 101 8.65 7.64 -2.39
CA VAL A 101 9.65 8.41 -3.16
C VAL A 101 10.91 7.60 -3.52
N PRO A 102 11.52 6.80 -2.61
CA PRO A 102 12.69 6.00 -2.94
C PRO A 102 12.43 4.97 -4.03
N LEU A 103 11.20 4.47 -4.16
CA LEU A 103 10.82 3.44 -5.13
C LEU A 103 10.72 3.98 -6.57
N PHE A 104 10.77 5.31 -6.75
CA PHE A 104 10.68 5.94 -8.07
C PHE A 104 11.93 5.70 -8.93
N LYS A 105 13.03 5.25 -8.31
CA LYS A 105 14.29 4.88 -8.97
C LYS A 105 14.59 3.38 -8.80
N ASN A 106 13.57 2.57 -8.57
CA ASN A 106 13.77 1.13 -8.42
C ASN A 106 14.09 0.50 -9.78
N ASP A 107 15.09 -0.38 -9.83
CA ASP A 107 15.50 -1.09 -11.06
C ASP A 107 14.37 -1.96 -11.65
N ASN A 108 13.41 -2.37 -10.81
CA ASN A 108 12.20 -3.05 -11.27
C ASN A 108 11.15 -2.02 -11.74
N SER A 109 10.93 -1.99 -13.05
CA SER A 109 9.98 -1.08 -13.71
C SER A 109 8.54 -1.20 -13.21
N ARG A 110 8.11 -2.38 -12.77
CA ARG A 110 6.77 -2.58 -12.20
C ARG A 110 6.65 -1.91 -10.83
N VAL A 111 7.64 -2.10 -9.95
CA VAL A 111 7.70 -1.42 -8.65
C VAL A 111 7.74 0.09 -8.84
N GLN A 112 8.57 0.58 -9.77
CA GLN A 112 8.65 1.98 -10.12
C GLN A 112 7.28 2.53 -10.54
N LEU A 113 6.63 1.93 -11.55
CA LEU A 113 5.36 2.40 -12.08
C LEU A 113 4.24 2.37 -11.03
N LEU A 114 4.14 1.26 -10.27
CA LEU A 114 3.13 1.12 -9.21
C LEU A 114 3.33 2.16 -8.10
N SER A 115 4.58 2.44 -7.71
CA SER A 115 4.87 3.44 -6.68
C SER A 115 4.49 4.86 -7.11
N ILE A 116 4.77 5.25 -8.36
CA ILE A 116 4.38 6.55 -8.92
C ILE A 116 2.86 6.66 -9.02
N HIS A 117 2.19 5.59 -9.47
CA HIS A 117 0.73 5.55 -9.56
C HIS A 117 0.08 5.71 -8.18
N LEU A 118 0.54 4.95 -7.19
CA LEU A 118 0.05 5.02 -5.82
C LEU A 118 0.31 6.41 -5.20
N PHE A 119 1.48 6.99 -5.43
CA PHE A 119 1.81 8.35 -4.94
C PHE A 119 0.83 9.40 -5.49
N ARG A 120 0.52 9.34 -6.79
CA ARG A 120 -0.49 10.20 -7.39
C ARG A 120 -1.86 10.00 -6.73
N LYS A 121 -2.26 8.76 -6.48
CA LYS A 121 -3.53 8.44 -5.81
C LYS A 121 -3.59 9.04 -4.39
N VAL A 122 -2.49 8.98 -3.64
CA VAL A 122 -2.38 9.63 -2.31
C VAL A 122 -2.58 11.14 -2.41
N MET A 123 -2.02 11.79 -3.43
CA MET A 123 -2.22 13.23 -3.65
C MET A 123 -3.68 13.59 -4.00
N GLU A 124 -4.37 12.71 -4.71
CA GLU A 124 -5.77 12.87 -5.09
C GLU A 124 -6.70 12.70 -3.87
N LEU A 125 -6.44 11.69 -3.04
CA LEU A 125 -7.29 11.28 -1.92
C LEU A 125 -6.97 11.97 -0.57
N VAL A 126 -5.86 12.70 -0.46
CA VAL A 126 -5.54 13.40 0.79
C VAL A 126 -6.57 14.49 1.09
N VAL A 127 -7.01 14.54 2.35
CA VAL A 127 -7.88 15.62 2.83
C VAL A 127 -7.25 17.00 2.60
N LYS A 128 -8.06 18.05 2.39
CA LYS A 128 -7.57 19.42 2.10
C LYS A 128 -6.49 19.90 3.08
N LYS A 129 -6.63 19.59 4.38
CA LYS A 129 -5.67 19.92 5.43
C LYS A 129 -4.28 19.29 5.20
N GLY A 130 -4.21 18.09 4.61
CA GLY A 130 -2.97 17.37 4.33
C GLY A 130 -2.26 17.80 3.04
N LYS A 131 -2.93 18.51 2.12
CA LYS A 131 -2.34 18.94 0.83
C LYS A 131 -1.11 19.82 1.01
N LYS A 132 -1.04 20.64 2.06
CA LYS A 132 0.11 21.52 2.33
C LYS A 132 1.39 20.71 2.57
N SER A 133 1.31 19.64 3.35
CA SER A 133 2.46 18.79 3.69
C SER A 133 2.99 18.04 2.46
N LEU A 134 2.10 17.60 1.57
CA LEU A 134 2.53 16.91 0.35
C LEU A 134 3.27 17.81 -0.64
N LYS A 135 3.06 19.14 -0.64
CA LYS A 135 3.73 20.03 -1.61
C LYS A 135 5.25 19.93 -1.59
N ALA A 136 5.85 19.82 -0.41
CA ALA A 136 7.31 19.69 -0.28
C ALA A 136 7.79 18.35 -0.85
N ILE A 137 7.10 17.27 -0.49
CA ILE A 137 7.40 15.90 -0.94
C ILE A 137 7.27 15.82 -2.46
N VAL A 138 6.19 16.34 -3.05
CA VAL A 138 5.99 16.35 -4.51
C VAL A 138 7.14 17.04 -5.23
N ARG A 139 7.59 18.20 -4.74
CA ARG A 139 8.74 18.90 -5.35
C ARG A 139 10.01 18.05 -5.30
N GLN A 140 10.28 17.40 -4.17
CA GLN A 140 11.41 16.49 -4.02
C GLN A 140 11.31 15.28 -4.95
N SER A 141 10.12 14.69 -5.07
CA SER A 141 9.85 13.55 -5.94
C SER A 141 10.07 13.90 -7.41
N LEU A 142 9.54 15.05 -7.87
CA LEU A 142 9.72 15.53 -9.24
C LEU A 142 11.19 15.81 -9.54
N PHE A 143 11.90 16.46 -8.61
CA PHE A 143 13.32 16.70 -8.75
C PHE A 143 14.12 15.38 -8.86
N SER A 144 13.78 14.40 -8.04
CA SER A 144 14.41 13.08 -8.06
C SER A 144 14.21 12.36 -9.40
N LEU A 145 13.00 12.41 -9.96
CA LEU A 145 12.66 11.86 -11.26
C LEU A 145 13.38 12.58 -12.40
N LEU A 146 13.43 13.93 -12.37
CA LEU A 146 14.13 14.71 -13.39
C LEU A 146 15.62 14.36 -13.46
N ILE A 147 16.30 14.23 -12.32
CA ILE A 147 17.70 13.78 -12.28
C ILE A 147 17.83 12.39 -12.89
N TYR A 148 16.96 11.45 -12.48
CA TYR A 148 17.03 10.07 -12.97
C TYR A 148 16.91 10.00 -14.50
N CYS A 149 15.96 10.73 -15.09
CA CYS A 149 15.80 10.78 -16.55
C CYS A 149 16.96 11.46 -17.29
N HIS A 150 17.85 12.17 -16.59
CA HIS A 150 19.04 12.81 -17.18
C HIS A 150 20.31 11.95 -17.04
N ASP A 151 20.31 10.96 -16.15
CA ASP A 151 21.42 10.03 -15.94
C ASP A 151 21.29 8.73 -16.77
N GLU A 152 20.12 8.46 -17.39
CA GLU A 152 19.88 7.43 -18.42
C GLU A 152 20.20 7.92 -19.83
#